data_AF-D2V8I0-F1
#
_entry.id   AF-D2V8I0-F1
#
_cell.length_a   1.000
_cell.length_b   1.000
_cell.length_c   1.000
_cell.angle_alpha   90.00
_cell.angle_beta   90.00
_cell.angle_gamma   90.00
#
_symmetry.space_group_name_H-M   'P 1'
#
loop_
_entity.id
_entity.type
_entity.pdbx_description
1 polymer ?
#
loop_
_entity_poly.entity_id
_entity_poly.type
_entity_poly.pdbx_seq_one_letter_code
_entity_poly.pdbx_strand_id
1 'polypeptide(L)'
;GRLHENIVRIYAKQIFEALTYLHDKNIVHGDISPYNIMLNQWGVIKMIDFGLSKKMNADAASDKQTKQINGTPMYIAPEVMESLNQGKPSDIFSAGCVILEALTGRCPY
;
A
#
# COMPACT_ATOMS: atom_id res chain seq x y z
N GLY A 1 -1.88 15.51 11.23
CA GLY A 1 -1.34 15.59 12.61
C GLY A 1 -1.12 14.18 13.14
N ARG A 2 -0.19 13.97 14.07
CA ARG A 2 0.15 12.62 14.56
C ARG A 2 -0.98 11.96 15.35
N LEU A 3 -1.08 10.64 15.27
CA LEU A 3 -1.98 9.81 16.06
C LEU A 3 -1.23 9.21 17.26
N HIS A 4 -1.98 8.80 18.28
CA HIS A 4 -1.42 8.08 19.42
C HIS A 4 -1.01 6.67 19.02
N GLU A 5 0.11 6.16 19.54
CA GLU A 5 0.68 4.85 19.18
C GLU A 5 -0.35 3.70 19.27
N ASN A 6 -1.16 3.69 20.34
CA ASN A 6 -2.22 2.70 20.53
C ASN A 6 -3.22 2.66 19.35
N ILE A 7 -3.56 3.83 18.79
CA ILE A 7 -4.46 3.92 17.63
C ILE A 7 -3.73 3.46 16.37
N VAL A 8 -2.48 3.89 16.19
CA VAL A 8 -1.66 3.44 15.05
C VAL A 8 -1.51 1.93 15.04
N ARG A 9 -1.30 1.30 16.20
CA ARG A 9 -1.20 -0.16 16.32
C ARG A 9 -2.47 -0.87 15.84
N ILE A 10 -3.64 -0.34 16.17
CA ILE A 10 -4.94 -0.88 15.72
C ILE A 10 -5.07 -0.77 14.19
N TYR A 11 -4.74 0.39 13.62
CA TYR A 11 -4.85 0.61 12.17
C TYR A 11 -3.79 -0.17 11.39
N ALA A 12 -2.54 -0.24 11.89
CA ALA A 12 -1.48 -1.03 11.29
C ALA A 12 -1.88 -2.50 11.19
N LYS A 13 -2.47 -3.07 12.26
CA LYS A 13 -3.01 -4.44 12.24
C LYS A 13 -4.03 -4.63 11.10
N GLN A 14 -5.01 -3.74 11.01
CA GLN A 14 -6.04 -3.84 9.97
C GLN A 14 -5.49 -3.62 8.55
N ILE A 15 -4.50 -2.74 8.37
CA ILE A 15 -3.78 -2.55 7.09
C ILE A 15 -3.12 -3.86 6.68
N PHE A 16 -2.38 -4.50 7.59
CA PHE A 16 -1.71 -5.76 7.28
C PHE A 16 -2.69 -6.90 7.05
N GLU A 17 -3.82 -6.97 7.77
CA GLU A 17 -4.88 -7.95 7.50
C GLU A 17 -5.46 -7.80 6.07
N ALA A 18 -5.68 -6.55 5.63
CA ALA A 18 -6.13 -6.28 4.27
C ALA A 18 -5.06 -6.65 3.22
N LEU A 19 -3.79 -6.33 3.46
CA LEU A 19 -2.70 -6.70 2.56
C LEU A 19 -2.51 -8.21 2.49
N THR A 20 -2.56 -8.93 3.62
CA THR A 20 -2.53 -10.40 3.63
C THR A 20 -3.65 -10.96 2.75
N TYR A 21 -4.88 -10.47 2.89
CA TYR A 21 -6.00 -10.92 2.07
C TYR A 21 -5.79 -10.73 0.56
N LEU A 22 -5.19 -9.60 0.15
CA LEU A 22 -4.87 -9.31 -1.24
C LEU A 22 -3.72 -10.17 -1.75
N HIS A 23 -2.64 -10.24 -0.97
CA HIS A 23 -1.42 -10.94 -1.30
C HIS A 23 -1.65 -12.45 -1.42
N ASP A 24 -2.54 -13.03 -0.60
CA ASP A 24 -2.99 -14.43 -0.73
C ASP A 24 -3.70 -14.73 -2.05
N LYS A 25 -4.32 -13.71 -2.67
CA LYS A 25 -4.98 -13.81 -3.98
C LYS A 25 -4.06 -13.43 -5.14
N ASN A 26 -2.76 -13.26 -4.86
CA ASN A 26 -1.77 -12.72 -5.79
C ASN A 26 -2.17 -11.34 -6.35
N ILE A 27 -2.81 -10.51 -5.54
CA ILE A 27 -3.13 -9.13 -5.91
C ILE A 27 -2.17 -8.20 -5.19
N VAL A 28 -1.52 -7.31 -5.94
CA VAL A 28 -0.75 -6.16 -5.44
C VAL A 28 -1.66 -4.94 -5.53
N HIS A 29 -1.76 -4.15 -4.46
CA HIS A 29 -2.60 -2.95 -4.49
C HIS A 29 -1.97 -1.85 -5.34
N GLY A 30 -0.67 -1.61 -5.15
CA GLY A 30 0.14 -0.71 -5.97
C GLY A 30 -0.03 0.79 -5.69
N ASP A 31 -0.87 1.18 -4.73
CA ASP A 31 -1.06 2.58 -4.32
C ASP A 31 -1.54 2.69 -2.86
N ILE A 32 -0.79 2.05 -1.96
CA ILE A 32 -1.05 2.17 -0.52
C ILE A 32 -0.59 3.56 -0.07
N SER A 33 -1.53 4.38 0.34
CA SER A 33 -1.30 5.73 0.85
C SER A 33 -2.42 6.11 1.84
N PRO A 34 -2.27 7.19 2.65
CA PRO A 34 -3.34 7.65 3.53
C PRO A 34 -4.60 8.07 2.78
N TYR A 35 -4.47 8.46 1.51
CA TYR A 35 -5.59 8.88 0.65
C TYR A 35 -6.49 7.70 0.25
N ASN A 36 -5.93 6.48 0.22
CA ASN A 36 -6.63 5.26 -0.18
C ASN A 36 -7.03 4.38 1.00
N ILE A 37 -6.96 4.90 2.23
CA ILE A 37 -7.37 4.21 3.46
C ILE A 37 -8.49 5.02 4.11
N MET A 38 -9.73 4.55 3.99
CA MET A 38 -10.89 5.18 4.62
C MET A 38 -11.18 4.58 5.99
N LEU A 39 -11.64 5.41 6.92
CA LEU A 39 -12.13 4.98 8.23
C LEU A 39 -13.66 5.10 8.25
N ASN A 40 -14.35 4.04 8.67
CA ASN A 40 -15.78 4.13 8.91
C ASN A 40 -16.10 4.62 10.35
N GLN A 41 -17.39 4.85 10.63
CA GLN A 41 -17.86 5.33 11.94
C GLN A 41 -17.53 4.41 13.13
N TRP A 42 -17.16 3.15 12.87
CA TRP A 42 -16.80 2.17 13.89
C TRP A 42 -15.28 2.02 14.07
N GLY A 43 -14.47 2.89 13.45
CA GLY A 43 -13.02 2.81 13.55
C GLY A 43 -12.39 1.64 12.77
N VAL A 44 -13.12 1.10 11.78
CA VAL A 44 -12.62 0.04 10.90
C VAL A 44 -12.13 0.67 9.59
N ILE A 45 -10.91 0.33 9.20
CA ILE A 45 -10.34 0.80 7.94
C ILE A 45 -10.86 0.00 6.75
N LYS A 46 -10.91 0.66 5.60
CA LYS A 46 -11.21 0.06 4.30
C LYS A 46 -10.20 0.60 3.29
N MET A 47 -9.52 -0.31 2.60
CA MET A 47 -8.74 0.06 1.42
C MET A 47 -9.70 0.34 0.27
N ILE A 48 -9.43 1.44 -0.43
CA ILE A 48 -10.18 1.88 -1.59
C ILE A 48 -9.23 2.06 -2.78
N ASP A 49 -9.81 2.32 -3.95
CA ASP A 49 -9.10 2.60 -5.20
C ASP A 49 -8.13 1.50 -5.65
N PHE A 50 -8.70 0.49 -6.29
CA PHE A 50 -7.97 -0.61 -6.91
C PHE A 50 -7.58 -0.30 -8.37
N GLY A 51 -7.60 0.96 -8.81
CA GLY A 51 -7.33 1.36 -10.19
C GLY A 51 -5.91 1.01 -10.66
N LEU A 52 -4.96 0.93 -9.72
CA LEU A 52 -3.56 0.56 -9.97
C LEU A 52 -3.24 -0.89 -9.56
N SER A 53 -4.23 -1.65 -9.07
CA SER A 53 -4.02 -2.99 -8.58
C SER A 53 -3.76 -3.99 -9.71
N LYS A 54 -2.89 -4.96 -9.44
CA LYS A 54 -2.45 -5.95 -10.44
C LYS A 54 -2.52 -7.35 -9.86
N LYS A 55 -3.05 -8.28 -10.65
CA LYS A 55 -3.02 -9.70 -10.33
C LYS A 55 -1.74 -10.30 -10.91
N MET A 56 -0.85 -10.78 -10.05
CA MET A 56 0.39 -11.43 -10.41
C MET A 56 0.06 -12.83 -10.94
N ASN A 57 -0.03 -12.99 -12.27
CA ASN A 57 -0.20 -14.30 -12.91
C ASN A 57 1.17 -14.98 -13.10
N ALA A 58 1.20 -16.31 -13.05
CA ALA A 58 2.42 -17.11 -13.23
C ALA A 58 2.92 -17.13 -14.69
N ASP A 59 2.03 -16.87 -15.66
CA ASP A 59 2.36 -16.87 -17.08
C ASP A 59 2.91 -15.50 -17.51
N ALA A 60 4.15 -15.24 -17.11
CA ALA A 60 4.90 -14.00 -17.32
C ALA A 60 5.18 -13.61 -18.80
N ALA A 61 4.56 -14.30 -19.77
CA ALA A 61 4.82 -14.08 -21.19
C ALA A 61 3.95 -12.98 -21.82
N SER A 62 2.83 -12.58 -21.19
CA SER A 62 1.88 -11.62 -21.76
C SER A 62 1.87 -10.23 -21.12
N ASP A 63 2.54 -10.01 -19.99
CA ASP A 63 2.59 -8.70 -19.34
C ASP A 63 3.62 -7.77 -20.01
N LYS A 64 3.31 -7.39 -21.25
CA LYS A 64 3.70 -6.09 -21.81
C LYS A 64 2.90 -4.96 -21.14
N GLN A 65 2.62 -5.07 -19.84
CA GLN A 65 2.11 -3.94 -19.08
C GLN A 65 3.21 -2.88 -19.08
N THR A 66 2.85 -1.69 -19.54
CA THR A 66 3.64 -0.48 -19.50
C THR A 66 4.34 -0.40 -18.14
N LYS A 67 5.66 -0.61 -18.14
CA LYS A 67 6.50 -0.37 -16.97
C LYS A 67 6.48 1.14 -16.72
N GLN A 68 5.55 1.58 -15.90
CA GLN A 68 5.40 2.97 -15.46
C GLN A 68 5.41 2.97 -13.93
N ILE A 69 6.00 4.03 -13.38
CA ILE A 69 5.95 4.29 -11.95
C ILE A 69 4.50 4.69 -11.65
N ASN A 70 3.80 3.83 -10.91
CA ASN A 70 2.42 4.04 -10.51
C ASN A 70 2.35 4.19 -8.99
N GLY A 71 1.36 4.96 -8.53
CA GLY A 71 1.09 5.18 -7.12
C GLY A 71 1.44 6.59 -6.67
N THR A 72 1.18 6.86 -5.40
CA THR A 72 1.39 8.16 -4.77
C THR A 72 2.89 8.37 -4.49
N PRO A 73 3.57 9.36 -5.11
CA PRO A 73 5.04 9.47 -5.14
C PRO A 73 5.76 9.31 -3.79
N MET A 74 5.19 9.86 -2.72
CA MET A 74 5.81 9.86 -1.38
C MET A 74 5.76 8.50 -0.65
N TYR A 75 5.06 7.51 -1.22
CA TYR A 75 4.89 6.17 -0.64
C TYR A 75 5.42 5.08 -1.58
N ILE A 76 6.04 5.46 -2.71
CA ILE A 76 6.55 4.50 -3.69
C ILE A 76 7.83 3.86 -3.14
N ALA A 77 7.89 2.53 -3.20
CA ALA A 77 9.05 1.78 -2.78
C ALA A 77 10.25 2.01 -3.71
N PRO A 78 11.49 2.06 -3.18
CA PRO A 78 12.67 2.38 -3.98
C PRO A 78 12.86 1.42 -5.16
N GLU A 79 12.57 0.13 -4.99
CA GLU A 79 12.67 -0.86 -6.06
C GLU A 79 11.70 -0.58 -7.23
N VAL A 80 10.57 0.07 -6.97
CA VAL A 80 9.61 0.48 -8.01
C VAL A 80 10.15 1.67 -8.78
N MET A 81 10.83 2.61 -8.10
CA MET A 81 11.47 3.76 -8.76
C MET A 81 12.66 3.35 -9.62
N GLU A 82 13.44 2.37 -9.17
CA GLU A 82 14.67 1.93 -9.84
C GLU A 82 14.42 0.95 -10.98
N SER A 83 13.54 -0.04 -10.76
CA SER A 83 13.42 -1.20 -11.64
C SER A 83 12.02 -1.41 -12.21
N LEU A 84 11.07 -0.54 -11.85
CA LEU A 84 9.65 -0.64 -12.23
C LEU A 84 9.04 -1.98 -11.80
N ASN A 85 9.65 -2.62 -10.79
CA ASN A 85 9.23 -3.89 -10.24
C ASN A 85 8.27 -3.65 -9.07
N GLN A 86 6.99 -3.55 -9.40
CA GLN A 86 5.93 -3.39 -8.41
C GLN A 86 5.36 -4.77 -8.04
N GLY A 87 5.51 -5.14 -6.76
CA GLY A 87 5.20 -6.46 -6.26
C GLY A 87 4.59 -6.42 -4.85
N LYS A 88 4.33 -7.60 -4.26
CA LYS A 88 3.84 -7.68 -2.88
C LYS A 88 4.74 -6.93 -1.87
N PRO A 89 6.08 -6.99 -1.96
CA PRO A 89 6.95 -6.24 -1.05
C PRO A 89 6.79 -4.72 -1.14
N SER A 90 6.46 -4.16 -2.31
CA SER A 90 6.30 -2.71 -2.45
C SER A 90 5.08 -2.20 -1.67
N ASP A 91 3.98 -2.97 -1.60
CA ASP A 91 2.83 -2.61 -0.75
C ASP A 91 3.23 -2.56 0.75
N ILE A 92 4.16 -3.43 1.19
CA ILE A 92 4.63 -3.47 2.58
C ILE A 92 5.46 -2.22 2.90
N PHE A 93 6.31 -1.80 1.97
CA PHE A 93 7.06 -0.54 2.11
C PHE A 93 6.10 0.65 2.24
N SER A 94 5.15 0.76 1.32
CA SER A 94 4.14 1.83 1.32
C SER A 94 3.30 1.84 2.61
N ALA A 95 2.93 0.66 3.13
CA ALA A 95 2.25 0.56 4.44
C ALA A 95 3.14 1.06 5.58
N GLY A 96 4.44 0.76 5.55
CA GLY A 96 5.41 1.31 6.50
C GLY A 96 5.46 2.84 6.48
N CYS A 97 5.45 3.43 5.30
CA CYS A 97 5.36 4.87 5.10
C CYS A 97 4.07 5.46 5.73
N VAL A 98 2.91 4.85 5.47
CA VAL A 98 1.63 5.28 6.09
C VAL A 98 1.69 5.22 7.61
N ILE A 99 2.25 4.15 8.18
CA ILE A 99 2.38 3.97 9.63
C ILE A 99 3.33 5.02 10.21
N LEU A 100 4.45 5.30 9.54
CA LEU A 100 5.42 6.30 9.98
C LEU A 100 4.81 7.71 9.97
N GLU A 101 4.05 8.05 8.93
CA GLU A 101 3.34 9.32 8.86
C GLU A 101 2.27 9.42 9.95
N ALA A 102 1.53 8.35 10.21
CA ALA A 102 0.54 8.34 11.28
C ALA A 102 1.18 8.59 12.67
N LEU A 103 2.39 8.05 12.93
CA LEU A 103 3.12 8.25 14.19
C LEU A 103 3.75 9.63 14.32
N THR A 104 4.30 10.16 13.23
CA THR A 104 5.09 11.40 13.24
C THR A 104 4.27 12.63 12.90
N GLY A 105 3.14 12.45 12.21
CA GLY A 105 2.35 13.51 11.60
C GLY A 105 3.06 14.22 10.45
N ARG A 106 4.13 13.63 9.91
CA ARG A 106 4.95 14.17 8.81
C ARG A 106 4.99 13.17 7.67
N CYS A 107 4.86 13.67 6.45
CA CYS A 107 5.05 12.86 5.25
C CYS A 107 6.44 12.18 5.31
N PRO A 108 6.56 10.88 4.94
CA PRO A 108 7.79 10.11 5.12
C PRO A 108 8.97 10.65 4.29
N TYR A 109 8.65 11.24 3.14
CA TYR A 109 9.55 11.88 2.20
C TYR A 109 9.01 13.26 1.83
#